data_AF-A0AAN6LFR5-F1
#
_entry.id   AF-A0AAN6LFR5-F1
#
_cell.length_a   1.000
_cell.length_b   1.000
_cell.length_c   1.000
_cell.angle_alpha   90.00
_cell.angle_beta   90.00
_cell.angle_gamma   90.00
#
_symmetry.space_group_name_H-M   'P 1'
#
loop_
_entity.id
_entity.type
_entity.pdbx_description
1 polymer ?
#
loop_
_entity_poly.entity_id
_entity_poly.type
_entity_poly.pdbx_seq_one_letter_code
_entity_poly.pdbx_strand_id
1 'polypeptide(L)'
;MNPNPNPPTRDLPSHLLFISTPRTASLLRTAHSTAHSVQIAYQSLHHLYTQRYNRLANPSPTNNNNNNTYPTHTATITRLLTWRAQYYTPIHPADQAYMVKKRDTTLTPAAKIPRCVVGYFPEREAYEGFRGEFEKRRWEVVGVGGVWGSWCVVKGEVEGFLERGGLAGLERVRMGMGMRVQGQMEMQREEEEVVVVEEGQKGQREGDGEGEGDGEGEGEGESGGGGQQQEQQPEQQQEGGEEEEEEEQVLNRAELDMIYQWWLPLCRDMRVLEFKLSALRLPSWETVTGEIDQIMRVAVDMDGSEWEGW
;
A
#
# COMPACT_ATOMS: atom_id res chain seq x y z
N MET A 1 -3.81 -9.96 22.25
CA MET A 1 -2.43 -9.42 22.40
C MET A 1 -2.09 -8.72 21.11
N ASN A 2 -1.97 -7.39 21.14
CA ASN A 2 -1.60 -6.61 19.97
C ASN A 2 -0.07 -6.69 19.87
N PRO A 3 0.51 -7.44 18.91
CA PRO A 3 1.95 -7.36 18.70
C PRO A 3 2.24 -5.90 18.33
N ASN A 4 3.16 -5.26 19.05
CA ASN A 4 3.54 -3.86 18.86
C ASN A 4 3.61 -3.54 17.34
N PRO A 5 2.62 -2.82 16.77
CA PRO A 5 2.40 -2.87 15.32
C PRO A 5 3.44 -2.08 14.52
N ASN A 6 4.28 -1.32 15.21
CA ASN A 6 5.26 -0.45 14.60
C ASN A 6 6.67 -0.86 15.04
N PRO A 7 7.58 -1.24 14.13
CA PRO A 7 8.97 -0.93 14.41
C PRO A 7 9.02 0.59 14.60
N PRO A 8 9.50 1.11 15.74
CA PRO A 8 9.76 2.54 15.83
C PRO A 8 10.77 2.84 14.71
N THR A 9 10.44 3.73 13.77
CA THR A 9 11.49 4.36 12.96
C THR A 9 12.50 4.91 13.95
N ARG A 10 13.70 4.34 13.94
CA ARG A 10 14.76 4.77 14.85
C ARG A 10 15.06 6.23 14.56
N ASP A 11 14.90 7.06 15.56
CA ASP A 11 15.24 8.48 15.45
C ASP A 11 16.68 8.62 14.97
N LEU A 12 16.91 9.56 14.05
CA LEU A 12 18.25 9.95 13.62
C LEU A 12 18.98 10.62 14.79
N PRO A 13 20.05 10.01 15.35
CA PRO A 13 20.74 10.58 16.50
C PRO A 13 21.39 11.92 16.13
N SER A 14 21.13 12.95 16.94
CA SER A 14 21.64 14.31 16.69
C SER A 14 23.15 14.37 16.59
N HIS A 15 23.87 13.53 17.34
CA HIS A 15 25.34 13.46 17.29
C HIS A 15 25.86 13.04 15.90
N LEU A 16 25.11 12.23 15.12
CA LEU A 16 25.50 11.91 13.75
C LEU A 16 25.46 13.14 12.84
N LEU A 17 24.54 14.07 13.10
CA LEU A 17 24.44 15.32 12.35
C LEU A 17 25.59 16.29 12.67
N PHE A 18 26.11 16.25 13.89
CA PHE A 18 27.22 17.10 14.31
C PHE A 18 28.59 16.65 13.77
N ILE A 19 28.78 15.34 13.62
CA ILE A 19 30.04 14.78 13.08
C ILE A 19 30.04 14.68 11.54
N SER A 20 28.89 14.86 10.91
CA SER A 20 28.73 14.71 9.46
C SER A 20 29.04 16.02 8.73
N THR A 21 29.61 15.92 7.53
CA THR A 21 29.66 17.05 6.59
C THR A 21 28.25 17.53 6.25
N PRO A 22 28.04 18.79 5.81
CA PRO A 22 26.72 19.28 5.43
C PRO A 22 25.99 18.39 4.42
N ARG A 23 26.73 17.89 3.42
CA ARG A 23 26.24 16.93 2.42
C ARG A 23 25.78 15.62 3.06
N THR A 24 26.61 15.03 3.92
CA THR A 24 26.29 13.77 4.61
C THR A 24 25.09 13.94 5.54
N ALA A 25 25.07 15.02 6.32
CA ALA A 25 23.96 15.33 7.22
C ALA A 25 22.64 15.50 6.45
N SER A 26 22.67 16.16 5.29
CA SER A 26 21.51 16.27 4.38
C SER A 26 21.03 14.89 3.93
N LEU A 27 21.95 14.04 3.45
CA LEU A 27 21.64 12.69 2.98
C LEU A 27 21.02 11.82 4.09
N LEU A 28 21.57 11.85 5.31
CA LEU A 28 21.04 11.10 6.45
C LEU A 28 19.64 11.59 6.86
N ARG A 29 19.40 12.91 6.83
CA ARG A 29 18.07 13.49 7.08
C ARG A 29 17.06 13.05 6.03
N THR A 30 17.45 13.08 4.75
CA THR A 30 16.61 12.61 3.65
C THR A 30 16.27 11.14 3.85
N ALA A 31 17.26 10.29 4.15
CA ALA A 31 17.03 8.87 4.38
C ALA A 31 16.06 8.60 5.54
N HIS A 32 16.26 9.29 6.68
CA HIS A 32 15.36 9.18 7.82
C HIS A 32 13.94 9.66 7.48
N SER A 33 13.81 10.82 6.83
CA SER A 33 12.53 11.39 6.44
C SER A 33 11.76 10.47 5.49
N THR A 34 12.42 9.95 4.45
CA THR A 34 11.80 9.06 3.48
C THR A 34 11.40 7.72 4.11
N ALA A 35 12.23 7.15 5.00
CA ALA A 35 11.87 5.95 5.75
C ALA A 35 10.62 6.18 6.63
N HIS A 36 10.53 7.34 7.28
CA HIS A 36 9.36 7.73 8.05
C HIS A 36 8.11 7.90 7.17
N SER A 37 8.23 8.52 6.00
CA SER A 37 7.14 8.62 5.03
C SER A 37 6.63 7.25 4.58
N VAL A 38 7.53 6.29 4.32
CA VAL A 38 7.15 4.90 3.99
C VAL A 38 6.36 4.28 5.14
N GLN A 39 6.79 4.47 6.39
CA GLN A 39 6.08 3.94 7.55
C GLN A 39 4.66 4.52 7.67
N ILE A 40 4.50 5.84 7.51
CA ILE A 40 3.19 6.50 7.53
C ILE A 40 2.30 5.94 6.40
N ALA A 41 2.86 5.83 5.20
CA ALA A 41 2.15 5.28 4.04
C ALA A 41 1.70 3.84 4.27
N TYR A 42 2.57 2.99 4.84
CA TYR A 42 2.22 1.63 5.25
C TYR A 42 1.10 1.61 6.28
N GLN A 43 1.16 2.46 7.32
CA GLN A 43 0.11 2.52 8.36
C GLN A 43 -1.24 2.90 7.77
N SER A 44 -1.27 3.86 6.85
CA SER A 44 -2.47 4.27 6.12
C SER A 44 -3.06 3.12 5.31
N LEU A 45 -2.24 2.42 4.51
CA LEU A 45 -2.66 1.24 3.75
C LEU A 45 -3.14 0.11 4.66
N HIS A 46 -2.40 -0.18 5.73
CA HIS A 46 -2.79 -1.21 6.68
C HIS A 46 -4.14 -0.89 7.34
N HIS A 47 -4.36 0.37 7.71
CA HIS A 47 -5.65 0.82 8.23
C HIS A 47 -6.78 0.54 7.24
N LEU A 48 -6.63 0.93 5.97
CA LEU A 48 -7.62 0.62 4.93
C LEU A 48 -7.84 -0.89 4.77
N TYR A 49 -6.76 -1.68 4.75
CA TYR A 49 -6.84 -3.14 4.66
C TYR A 49 -7.66 -3.76 5.80
N THR A 50 -7.53 -3.23 7.03
CA THR A 50 -8.32 -3.71 8.18
C THR A 50 -9.81 -3.36 8.07
N GLN A 51 -10.17 -2.31 7.33
CA GLN A 51 -11.56 -1.91 7.10
C GLN A 51 -12.27 -2.76 6.03
N ARG A 52 -11.59 -3.68 5.35
CA ARG A 52 -12.13 -4.40 4.17
C ARG A 52 -13.50 -5.03 4.40
N TYR A 53 -13.77 -5.58 5.58
CA TYR A 53 -15.06 -6.20 5.89
C TYR A 53 -16.18 -5.16 6.05
N ASN A 54 -15.87 -3.98 6.57
CA ASN A 54 -16.84 -2.88 6.69
C ASN A 54 -17.22 -2.31 5.31
N ARG A 55 -16.31 -2.44 4.33
CA ARG A 55 -16.49 -1.99 2.94
C ARG A 55 -17.19 -3.02 2.07
N LEU A 56 -17.74 -4.08 2.66
CA LEU A 56 -18.68 -4.96 1.97
C LEU A 56 -20.05 -4.32 1.79
N ALA A 57 -20.38 -3.21 2.44
CA ALA A 57 -21.60 -2.45 2.19
C ALA A 57 -21.26 -1.03 1.74
N ASN A 58 -22.10 -0.43 0.89
CA ASN A 58 -21.89 0.93 0.43
C ASN A 58 -22.18 1.94 1.57
N PRO A 59 -21.21 2.82 1.91
CA PRO A 59 -21.41 3.86 2.92
C PRO A 59 -22.21 5.07 2.41
N SER A 60 -22.51 5.16 1.10
CA SER A 60 -23.09 6.36 0.51
C SER A 60 -24.55 6.58 0.94
N PRO A 61 -24.87 7.75 1.53
CA PRO A 61 -26.24 8.11 1.93
C PRO A 61 -27.12 8.50 0.73
N THR A 62 -26.56 8.63 -0.48
CA THR A 62 -27.30 9.00 -1.69
C THR A 62 -28.28 7.93 -2.16
N ASN A 63 -28.13 6.70 -1.67
CA ASN A 63 -29.14 5.67 -1.83
C ASN A 63 -30.10 5.75 -0.63
N ASN A 64 -31.29 6.33 -0.82
CA ASN A 64 -32.28 6.59 0.25
C ASN A 64 -32.69 5.34 1.05
N ASN A 65 -32.42 4.12 0.54
CA ASN A 65 -32.64 2.87 1.26
C ASN A 65 -31.47 2.48 2.20
N ASN A 66 -30.33 3.17 2.17
CA ASN A 66 -29.08 2.74 2.81
C ASN A 66 -28.69 3.42 4.14
N ASN A 67 -29.45 4.42 4.62
CA ASN A 67 -29.08 5.13 5.85
C ASN A 67 -29.02 4.23 7.10
N ASN A 68 -29.76 3.10 7.11
CA ASN A 68 -29.74 2.14 8.22
C ASN A 68 -28.95 0.85 7.91
N THR A 69 -28.67 0.52 6.65
CA THR A 69 -28.02 -0.75 6.27
C THR A 69 -26.52 -0.73 6.59
N TYR A 70 -25.80 0.34 6.27
CA TYR A 70 -24.35 0.40 6.52
C TYR A 70 -23.98 0.37 8.01
N PRO A 71 -24.63 1.14 8.92
CA PRO A 71 -24.37 1.01 10.36
C PRO A 71 -24.72 -0.38 10.91
N THR A 72 -25.80 -1.00 10.42
CA THR A 72 -26.20 -2.35 10.85
C THR A 72 -25.21 -3.41 10.35
N HIS A 73 -24.74 -3.28 9.11
CA HIS A 73 -23.69 -4.11 8.52
C HIS A 73 -22.41 -4.05 9.34
N THR A 74 -21.88 -2.85 9.57
CA THR A 74 -20.63 -2.65 10.32
C THR A 74 -20.74 -3.13 11.77
N ALA A 75 -21.89 -2.94 12.42
CA ALA A 75 -22.16 -3.51 13.75
C ALA A 75 -22.13 -5.04 13.73
N THR A 76 -22.71 -5.65 12.70
CA THR A 76 -22.73 -7.12 12.51
C THR A 76 -21.32 -7.66 12.30
N ILE A 77 -20.53 -7.07 11.40
CA ILE A 77 -19.12 -7.42 11.17
C ILE A 77 -18.31 -7.29 12.47
N THR A 78 -18.47 -6.19 13.21
CA THR A 78 -17.75 -5.97 14.47
C THR A 78 -18.06 -7.06 15.49
N ARG A 79 -19.34 -7.47 15.62
CA ARG A 79 -19.75 -8.57 16.51
C ARG A 79 -19.13 -9.90 16.08
N LEU A 80 -19.20 -10.24 14.80
CA LEU A 80 -18.63 -11.48 14.25
C LEU A 80 -17.12 -11.56 14.48
N LEU A 81 -16.38 -10.49 14.20
CA LEU A 81 -14.92 -10.44 14.39
C LEU A 81 -14.53 -10.47 15.87
N THR A 82 -15.29 -9.78 16.73
CA THR A 82 -15.09 -9.81 18.19
C THR A 82 -15.32 -11.21 18.75
N TRP A 83 -16.41 -11.86 18.33
CA TRP A 83 -16.70 -13.25 18.67
C TRP A 83 -15.56 -14.15 18.22
N ARG A 84 -15.11 -14.04 16.96
CA ARG A 84 -13.97 -14.82 16.43
C ARG A 84 -12.72 -14.67 17.30
N ALA A 85 -12.37 -13.45 17.70
CA ALA A 85 -11.18 -13.18 18.53
C ALA A 85 -11.29 -13.76 19.96
N GLN A 86 -12.50 -13.90 20.49
CA GLN A 86 -12.73 -14.48 21.82
C GLN A 86 -12.58 -16.00 21.79
N TYR A 87 -13.16 -16.69 20.81
CA TYR A 87 -13.30 -18.14 20.78
C TYR A 87 -12.20 -18.88 20.00
N TYR A 88 -11.54 -18.19 19.07
CA TYR A 88 -10.46 -18.76 18.26
C TYR A 88 -9.13 -18.08 18.55
N THR A 89 -8.06 -18.88 18.55
CA THR A 89 -6.69 -18.37 18.49
C THR A 89 -6.08 -18.80 17.15
N PRO A 90 -5.38 -17.90 16.44
CA PRO A 90 -4.59 -18.32 15.30
C PRO A 90 -3.61 -19.40 15.74
N ILE A 91 -3.51 -20.50 15.00
CA ILE A 91 -2.48 -21.53 15.25
C ILE A 91 -1.09 -20.90 15.07
N HIS A 92 -0.99 -19.99 14.10
CA HIS A 92 0.17 -19.18 13.81
C HIS A 92 -0.28 -17.74 13.47
N PRO A 93 0.47 -16.67 13.83
CA PRO A 93 0.08 -15.29 13.54
C PRO A 93 -0.12 -14.98 12.05
N ALA A 94 0.51 -15.77 11.16
CA ALA A 94 0.40 -15.64 9.71
C ALA A 94 -0.76 -16.44 9.10
N ASP A 95 -1.28 -17.47 9.79
CA ASP A 95 -2.29 -18.38 9.26
C ASP A 95 -3.66 -18.05 9.87
N GLN A 96 -4.34 -17.06 9.29
CA GLN A 96 -5.74 -16.77 9.64
C GLN A 96 -6.71 -17.86 9.16
N ALA A 97 -6.29 -18.68 8.18
CA ALA A 97 -7.08 -19.76 7.60
C ALA A 97 -7.22 -20.99 8.52
N TYR A 98 -6.25 -21.23 9.40
CA TYR A 98 -6.25 -22.37 10.31
C TYR A 98 -6.36 -21.90 11.75
N MET A 99 -7.55 -22.05 12.34
CA MET A 99 -7.82 -21.61 13.70
C MET A 99 -8.13 -22.80 14.62
N VAL A 100 -7.49 -22.84 15.79
CA VAL A 100 -7.78 -23.83 16.82
C VAL A 100 -8.66 -23.17 17.88
N LYS A 101 -9.73 -23.89 18.25
CA LYS A 101 -10.60 -23.53 19.37
C LYS A 101 -9.75 -23.37 20.63
N LYS A 102 -9.93 -22.27 21.37
CA LYS A 102 -9.25 -22.10 22.66
C LYS A 102 -9.57 -23.29 23.57
N ARG A 103 -8.52 -23.99 24.04
CA ARG A 103 -8.64 -25.23 24.83
C ARG A 103 -9.27 -24.99 26.22
N ASP A 104 -9.25 -23.76 26.73
CA ASP A 104 -9.72 -23.41 28.08
C ASP A 104 -11.00 -22.57 28.07
N THR A 105 -12.12 -23.16 27.66
CA THR A 105 -13.45 -22.56 27.90
C THR A 105 -14.31 -23.55 28.70
N THR A 106 -14.04 -23.68 29.99
CA THR A 106 -14.96 -24.25 30.99
C THR A 106 -16.17 -23.32 31.25
N LEU A 107 -16.11 -22.09 30.74
CA LEU A 107 -17.25 -21.21 30.54
C LEU A 107 -17.84 -21.53 29.15
N THR A 108 -19.05 -22.07 29.16
CA THR A 108 -19.79 -22.72 28.05
C THR A 108 -19.74 -22.06 26.65
N PRO A 109 -20.01 -22.84 25.58
CA PRO A 109 -20.22 -22.38 24.19
C PRO A 109 -21.45 -21.48 23.94
N ALA A 110 -22.03 -20.81 24.94
CA ALA A 110 -23.48 -20.59 24.98
C ALA A 110 -24.02 -19.26 24.46
N ALA A 111 -23.21 -18.31 24.01
CA ALA A 111 -23.75 -17.11 23.37
C ALA A 111 -23.37 -17.10 21.89
N LYS A 112 -23.97 -18.01 21.12
CA LYS A 112 -24.11 -17.78 19.68
C LYS A 112 -24.81 -16.42 19.49
N ILE A 113 -24.43 -15.69 18.46
CA ILE A 113 -25.03 -14.41 18.10
C ILE A 113 -26.47 -14.70 17.63
N PRO A 114 -27.51 -14.10 18.23
CA PRO A 114 -28.88 -14.29 17.76
C PRO A 114 -29.03 -13.88 16.31
N ARG A 115 -29.69 -14.69 15.48
CA ARG A 115 -29.88 -14.38 14.05
C ARG A 115 -30.55 -13.01 13.83
N CYS A 116 -31.48 -12.63 14.69
CA CYS A 116 -32.21 -11.35 14.58
C CYS A 116 -31.30 -10.10 14.72
N VAL A 117 -30.11 -10.22 15.31
CA VAL A 117 -29.15 -9.11 15.44
C VAL A 117 -28.10 -9.08 14.34
N VAL A 118 -28.16 -10.01 13.39
CA VAL A 118 -27.27 -10.12 12.23
C VAL A 118 -27.92 -9.38 11.06
N GLY A 119 -27.47 -8.17 10.79
CA GLY A 119 -27.78 -7.46 9.55
C GLY A 119 -26.56 -7.45 8.64
N TYR A 120 -26.36 -8.52 7.89
CA TYR A 120 -25.27 -8.67 6.93
C TYR A 120 -25.78 -8.39 5.52
N PHE A 121 -25.27 -7.32 4.91
CA PHE A 121 -25.70 -6.82 3.59
C PHE A 121 -24.47 -6.63 2.69
N PRO A 122 -23.90 -7.71 2.14
CA PRO A 122 -22.74 -7.60 1.26
C PRO A 122 -23.17 -7.14 -0.15
N GLU A 123 -22.52 -6.10 -0.66
CA GLU A 123 -22.67 -5.50 -1.98
C GLU A 123 -21.35 -5.61 -2.75
N ARG A 124 -21.34 -6.42 -3.82
CA ARG A 124 -20.12 -6.70 -4.60
C ARG A 124 -19.50 -5.43 -5.19
N GLU A 125 -20.34 -4.57 -5.77
CA GLU A 125 -19.90 -3.32 -6.40
C GLU A 125 -19.23 -2.37 -5.40
N ALA A 126 -19.74 -2.31 -4.16
CA ALA A 126 -19.15 -1.49 -3.11
C ALA A 126 -17.74 -1.99 -2.75
N TYR A 127 -17.56 -3.30 -2.65
CA TYR A 127 -16.27 -3.90 -2.33
C TYR A 127 -15.26 -3.77 -3.48
N GLU A 128 -15.67 -4.02 -4.72
CA GLU A 128 -14.77 -3.87 -5.88
C GLU A 128 -14.37 -2.39 -6.09
N GLY A 129 -15.29 -1.45 -5.86
CA GLY A 129 -14.97 -0.02 -5.85
C GLY A 129 -13.93 0.34 -4.77
N PHE A 130 -14.11 -0.17 -3.55
CA PHE A 130 -13.12 -0.02 -2.47
C PHE A 130 -11.78 -0.69 -2.82
N ARG A 131 -11.80 -1.85 -3.45
CA ARG A 131 -10.60 -2.57 -3.87
C ARG A 131 -9.81 -1.78 -4.92
N GLY A 132 -10.49 -1.18 -5.90
CA GLY A 132 -9.86 -0.27 -6.85
C GLY A 132 -9.22 0.95 -6.18
N GLU A 133 -9.91 1.57 -5.21
CA GLU A 133 -9.36 2.69 -4.43
C GLU A 133 -8.12 2.27 -3.61
N PHE A 134 -8.15 1.07 -3.02
CA PHE A 134 -7.03 0.52 -2.27
C PHE A 134 -5.83 0.25 -3.17
N GLU A 135 -6.01 -0.40 -4.34
CA GLU A 135 -4.91 -0.68 -5.26
C GLU A 135 -4.31 0.62 -5.82
N LYS A 136 -5.13 1.63 -6.10
CA LYS A 136 -4.64 2.97 -6.47
C LYS A 136 -3.72 3.54 -5.39
N ARG A 137 -4.16 3.56 -4.12
CA ARG A 137 -3.32 4.04 -3.01
C ARG A 137 -2.09 3.17 -2.82
N ARG A 138 -2.21 1.85 -2.99
CA ARG A 138 -1.08 0.93 -2.90
C ARG A 138 -0.03 1.28 -3.96
N TRP A 139 -0.45 1.54 -5.19
CA TRP A 139 0.41 1.97 -6.28
C TRP A 139 1.15 3.28 -5.97
N GLU A 140 0.49 4.27 -5.35
CA GLU A 140 1.12 5.52 -4.89
C GLU A 140 2.23 5.27 -3.85
N VAL A 141 2.19 4.15 -3.12
CA VAL A 141 3.20 3.78 -2.12
C VAL A 141 4.32 2.93 -2.71
N VAL A 142 3.98 1.86 -3.44
CA VAL A 142 4.94 0.84 -3.91
C VAL A 142 5.35 0.97 -5.38
N GLY A 143 4.66 1.80 -6.17
CA GLY A 143 4.96 2.00 -7.58
C GLY A 143 6.31 2.69 -7.81
N VAL A 144 6.76 2.70 -9.07
CA VAL A 144 8.09 3.21 -9.48
C VAL A 144 8.33 4.68 -9.07
N GLY A 145 7.28 5.49 -8.96
CA GLY A 145 7.33 6.87 -8.45
C GLY A 145 6.78 7.05 -7.03
N GLY A 146 6.48 5.94 -6.34
CA GLY A 146 5.90 5.96 -5.01
C GLY A 146 6.93 6.21 -3.91
N VAL A 147 6.44 6.35 -2.68
CA VAL A 147 7.27 6.63 -1.49
C VAL A 147 8.35 5.55 -1.27
N TRP A 148 8.03 4.28 -1.56
CA TRP A 148 9.00 3.19 -1.51
C TRP A 148 10.11 3.35 -2.57
N GLY A 149 9.76 3.77 -3.78
CA GLY A 149 10.73 4.07 -4.83
C GLY A 149 11.71 5.16 -4.40
N SER A 150 11.22 6.24 -3.77
CA SER A 150 12.08 7.27 -3.19
C SER A 150 13.03 6.72 -2.13
N TRP A 151 12.55 5.82 -1.27
CA TRP A 151 13.42 5.15 -0.29
C TRP A 151 14.54 4.34 -0.96
N CYS A 152 14.23 3.60 -2.03
CA CYS A 152 15.23 2.84 -2.76
C CYS A 152 16.34 3.72 -3.36
N VAL A 153 15.98 4.88 -3.90
CA VAL A 153 16.95 5.86 -4.44
C VAL A 153 17.87 6.36 -3.33
N VAL A 154 17.30 6.88 -2.24
CA VAL A 154 18.07 7.43 -1.11
C VAL A 154 18.94 6.36 -0.44
N LYS A 155 18.43 5.13 -0.34
CA LYS A 155 19.19 3.98 0.16
C LYS A 155 20.42 3.73 -0.71
N GLY A 156 20.28 3.76 -2.03
CA GLY A 156 21.41 3.63 -2.96
C GLY A 156 22.44 4.74 -2.81
N GLU A 157 22.00 5.98 -2.59
CA GLU A 157 22.89 7.13 -2.36
C GLU A 157 23.69 6.99 -1.06
N VAL A 158 23.03 6.61 0.05
CA VAL A 158 23.69 6.37 1.35
C VAL A 158 24.68 5.20 1.23
N GLU A 159 24.27 4.09 0.60
CA GLU A 159 25.16 2.94 0.41
C GLU A 159 26.38 3.31 -0.44
N GLY A 160 26.19 4.03 -1.54
CA GLY A 160 27.28 4.51 -2.39
C GLY A 160 28.21 5.49 -1.67
N PHE A 161 27.67 6.36 -0.80
CA PHE A 161 28.48 7.23 0.07
C PHE A 161 29.36 6.41 1.02
N LEU A 162 28.77 5.45 1.73
CA LEU A 162 29.51 4.59 2.66
C LEU A 162 30.58 3.75 1.93
N GLU A 163 30.27 3.22 0.74
CA GLU A 163 31.23 2.49 -0.09
C GLU A 163 32.44 3.34 -0.46
N ARG A 164 32.23 4.57 -0.95
CA ARG A 164 33.33 5.51 -1.30
C ARG A 164 34.19 5.90 -0.10
N GLY A 165 33.61 5.96 1.10
CA GLY A 165 34.34 6.21 2.35
C GLY A 165 35.26 5.06 2.82
N GLY A 166 35.48 4.02 2.01
CA GLY A 166 36.35 2.89 2.38
C GLY A 166 35.68 1.87 3.29
N LEU A 167 34.35 1.87 3.40
CA LEU A 167 33.57 0.77 3.98
C LEU A 167 33.14 -0.29 2.94
N ALA A 168 33.60 -0.17 1.69
CA ALA A 168 33.29 -1.08 0.57
C ALA A 168 33.58 -2.58 0.84
N GLY A 169 34.26 -2.95 1.93
CA GLY A 169 34.54 -4.33 2.31
C GLY A 169 33.44 -5.09 3.08
N LEU A 170 32.30 -4.45 3.40
CA LEU A 170 31.19 -5.08 4.13
C LEU A 170 30.11 -5.67 3.20
N GLU A 171 30.52 -6.02 1.98
CA GLU A 171 29.74 -6.57 0.89
C GLU A 171 29.27 -8.04 1.09
N ARG A 172 29.12 -8.52 2.32
CA ARG A 172 28.66 -9.92 2.56
C ARG A 172 27.13 -10.07 2.62
N VAL A 173 26.37 -9.00 2.34
CA VAL A 173 24.88 -9.03 2.31
C VAL A 173 24.32 -8.53 0.96
N ARG A 174 25.18 -8.25 -0.03
CA ARG A 174 24.78 -7.74 -1.36
C ARG A 174 24.13 -8.79 -2.29
N MET A 175 24.08 -10.07 -1.91
CA MET A 175 23.40 -11.11 -2.69
C MET A 175 22.03 -11.41 -2.11
N GLY A 176 20.96 -10.96 -2.76
CA GLY A 176 19.62 -11.38 -2.40
C GLY A 176 18.48 -10.89 -3.28
N MET A 177 18.18 -9.58 -3.28
CA MET A 177 16.79 -9.18 -3.56
C MET A 177 16.57 -7.90 -4.38
N GLY A 178 17.61 -7.17 -4.79
CA GLY A 178 17.44 -5.92 -5.53
C GLY A 178 16.83 -6.06 -6.94
N MET A 179 16.89 -7.25 -7.55
CA MET A 179 16.40 -7.46 -8.93
C MET A 179 15.09 -8.22 -9.04
N ARG A 180 14.53 -8.76 -7.95
CA ARG A 180 13.35 -9.64 -8.06
C ARG A 180 12.01 -8.90 -8.03
N VAL A 181 11.96 -7.70 -7.45
CA VAL A 181 10.70 -6.91 -7.36
C VAL A 181 10.43 -6.12 -8.63
N GLN A 182 11.45 -5.58 -9.29
CA GLN A 182 11.28 -4.87 -10.57
C GLN A 182 10.84 -5.84 -11.68
N GLY A 183 11.45 -7.03 -11.74
CA GLY A 183 11.03 -8.09 -12.66
C GLY A 183 9.67 -8.74 -12.33
N GLN A 184 9.25 -8.80 -11.05
CA GLN A 184 7.90 -9.27 -10.71
C GLN A 184 6.81 -8.23 -11.01
N MET A 185 7.09 -6.94 -10.90
CA MET A 185 6.12 -5.89 -11.28
C MET A 185 5.98 -5.75 -12.80
N GLU A 186 7.06 -5.91 -13.57
CA GLU A 186 6.98 -5.94 -15.04
C GLU A 186 6.24 -7.18 -15.55
N MET A 187 6.44 -8.35 -14.93
CA MET A 187 5.72 -9.58 -15.29
C MET A 187 4.21 -9.51 -14.99
N GLN A 188 3.80 -8.78 -13.93
CA GLN A 188 2.39 -8.53 -13.64
C GLN A 188 1.73 -7.56 -14.63
N ARG A 189 2.50 -6.66 -15.25
CA ARG A 189 2.02 -5.80 -16.35
C ARG A 189 1.75 -6.63 -17.61
N GLU A 190 2.59 -7.61 -17.92
CA GLU A 190 2.38 -8.50 -19.06
C GLU A 190 1.20 -9.47 -18.84
N GLU A 191 0.99 -10.00 -17.62
CA GLU A 191 -0.16 -10.87 -17.34
C GLU A 191 -1.51 -10.11 -17.39
N GLU A 192 -1.58 -8.85 -16.94
CA GLU A 192 -2.80 -8.04 -17.07
C GLU A 192 -3.06 -7.57 -18.52
N GLU A 193 -2.02 -7.33 -19.32
CA GLU A 193 -2.16 -6.95 -20.73
C GLU A 193 -2.57 -8.15 -21.63
N VAL A 194 -2.14 -9.37 -21.29
CA VAL A 194 -2.52 -10.59 -22.03
C VAL A 194 -3.97 -11.01 -21.74
N VAL A 195 -4.50 -10.76 -20.54
CA VAL A 195 -5.89 -11.10 -20.20
C VAL A 195 -6.92 -10.20 -20.90
N VAL A 196 -6.53 -9.00 -21.37
CA VAL A 196 -7.43 -8.09 -22.10
C VAL A 196 -7.53 -8.43 -23.61
N VAL A 197 -6.67 -9.32 -24.14
CA VAL A 197 -6.64 -9.65 -25.58
C VAL A 197 -7.30 -10.99 -25.94
N GLU A 198 -7.61 -11.86 -24.98
CA GLU A 198 -8.20 -13.20 -25.24
C GLU A 198 -9.72 -13.35 -25.01
N GLU A 199 -10.48 -12.26 -24.81
CA GLU A 199 -11.96 -12.28 -24.89
C GLU A 199 -12.46 -11.47 -26.09
N GLY A 200 -12.15 -11.93 -27.30
CA GLY A 200 -12.53 -11.16 -28.48
C GLY A 200 -12.44 -11.88 -29.81
N GLN A 201 -12.79 -13.17 -29.93
CA GLN A 201 -13.09 -13.75 -31.25
C GLN A 201 -13.79 -15.12 -31.21
N LYS A 202 -15.13 -15.09 -31.30
CA LYS A 202 -16.02 -16.06 -31.96
C LYS A 202 -17.42 -15.43 -31.87
N GLY A 203 -18.05 -14.90 -32.91
CA GLY A 203 -18.10 -15.35 -34.30
C GLY A 203 -19.51 -15.85 -34.58
N GLN A 204 -20.45 -14.93 -34.84
CA GLN A 204 -21.72 -15.23 -35.52
C GLN A 204 -22.31 -13.96 -36.17
N ARG A 205 -22.05 -13.84 -37.48
CA ARG A 205 -23.01 -13.58 -38.59
C ARG A 205 -24.48 -13.63 -38.17
N GLU A 206 -25.44 -12.81 -38.63
CA GLU A 206 -25.68 -12.03 -39.85
C GLU A 206 -26.61 -10.86 -39.47
N GLY A 207 -26.59 -9.76 -40.25
CA GLY A 207 -27.56 -8.68 -40.08
C GLY A 207 -27.26 -7.48 -40.96
N ASP A 208 -27.83 -7.50 -42.17
CA ASP A 208 -27.85 -6.40 -43.12
C ASP A 208 -28.53 -5.16 -42.53
N GLY A 209 -27.96 -3.98 -42.81
CA GLY A 209 -28.50 -2.71 -42.35
C GLY A 209 -27.75 -1.53 -42.97
N GLU A 210 -28.18 -1.17 -44.18
CA GLU A 210 -27.80 0.06 -44.89
C GLU A 210 -28.15 1.29 -44.04
N GLY A 211 -27.23 2.25 -43.96
CA GLY A 211 -27.40 3.49 -43.23
C GLY A 211 -26.38 4.52 -43.67
N GLU A 212 -26.66 5.15 -44.81
CA GLU A 212 -26.01 6.37 -45.28
C GLU A 212 -26.24 7.51 -44.27
N GLY A 213 -25.20 8.30 -44.03
CA GLY A 213 -25.24 9.41 -43.09
C GLY A 213 -24.04 10.33 -43.27
N ASP A 214 -24.08 11.11 -44.34
CA ASP A 214 -23.18 12.24 -44.59
C ASP A 214 -23.32 13.28 -43.49
N GLY A 215 -22.19 13.79 -43.02
CA GLY A 215 -22.11 14.81 -41.97
C GLY A 215 -20.82 15.59 -42.09
N GLU A 216 -20.75 16.41 -43.14
CA GLU A 216 -19.76 17.47 -43.32
C GLU A 216 -19.90 18.51 -42.19
N GLY A 217 -18.79 18.90 -41.60
CA GLY A 217 -18.72 19.89 -40.54
C GLY A 217 -17.39 20.62 -40.61
N GLU A 218 -17.28 21.51 -41.60
CA GLU A 218 -16.22 22.50 -41.73
C GLU A 218 -16.34 23.53 -40.60
N GLY A 219 -15.22 23.83 -39.96
CA GLY A 219 -15.10 24.83 -38.90
C GLY A 219 -13.77 25.54 -39.03
N GLU A 220 -13.69 26.44 -40.01
CA GLU A 220 -12.60 27.39 -40.19
C GLU A 220 -12.63 28.42 -39.03
N GLY A 221 -11.46 28.67 -38.47
CA GLY A 221 -11.24 29.67 -37.43
C GLY A 221 -9.87 30.29 -37.58
N GLU A 222 -9.72 31.17 -38.57
CA GLU A 222 -8.58 32.07 -38.73
C GLU A 222 -8.68 33.25 -37.74
N SER A 223 -7.62 33.46 -36.99
CA SER A 223 -7.20 34.75 -36.41
C SER A 223 -5.75 34.55 -35.97
N GLY A 224 -4.73 35.16 -36.56
CA GLY A 224 -4.64 36.53 -37.02
C GLY A 224 -3.93 37.35 -35.95
N GLY A 225 -2.60 37.24 -35.86
CA GLY A 225 -1.82 37.94 -34.84
C GLY A 225 -0.31 37.80 -35.02
N GLY A 226 0.22 38.42 -36.07
CA GLY A 226 1.66 38.63 -36.23
C GLY A 226 2.20 39.61 -35.19
N GLY A 227 3.35 39.29 -34.62
CA GLY A 227 4.13 40.15 -33.73
C GLY A 227 5.60 39.81 -33.89
N GLN A 228 6.29 40.62 -34.68
CA GLN A 228 7.71 40.57 -34.99
C GLN A 228 8.59 40.92 -33.77
N GLN A 229 9.81 40.36 -33.79
CA GLN A 229 11.07 40.97 -33.34
C GLN A 229 11.20 41.36 -31.86
N GLN A 230 12.11 40.70 -31.14
CA GLN A 230 13.45 41.28 -30.94
C GLN A 230 14.39 40.27 -30.28
N GLU A 231 15.39 39.92 -31.09
CA GLU A 231 16.66 39.36 -30.71
C GLU A 231 17.44 40.42 -29.91
N GLN A 232 17.59 40.23 -28.59
CA GLN A 232 18.59 40.93 -27.79
C GLN A 232 19.17 39.94 -26.78
N GLN A 233 20.37 39.46 -27.11
CA GLN A 233 21.32 38.93 -26.13
C GLN A 233 21.82 40.08 -25.27
N PRO A 234 21.84 39.97 -23.94
CA PRO A 234 22.79 40.68 -23.13
C PRO A 234 23.87 39.71 -22.64
N GLU A 235 25.07 39.98 -23.13
CA GLU A 235 26.32 40.02 -22.36
C GLU A 235 26.54 38.93 -21.31
N GLN A 236 27.43 38.02 -21.69
CA GLN A 236 28.28 37.26 -20.79
C GLN A 236 28.94 38.18 -19.75
N GLN A 237 28.39 38.21 -18.54
CA GLN A 237 29.20 38.45 -17.34
C GLN A 237 29.73 37.09 -16.89
N GLN A 238 30.97 36.79 -17.30
CA GLN A 238 31.84 35.87 -16.59
C GLN A 238 32.17 36.52 -15.23
N GLU A 239 31.27 36.38 -14.27
CA GLU A 239 31.71 36.34 -12.88
C GLU A 239 32.50 35.04 -12.73
N GLY A 240 33.82 35.19 -12.54
CA GLY A 240 34.66 34.13 -12.04
C GLY A 240 34.13 33.71 -10.69
N GLY A 241 33.22 32.74 -10.69
CA GLY A 241 33.03 31.85 -9.56
C GLY A 241 34.37 31.16 -9.40
N GLU A 242 35.15 31.64 -8.42
CA GLU A 242 36.09 30.79 -7.73
C GLU A 242 35.28 29.55 -7.34
N GLU A 243 35.41 28.49 -8.14
CA GLU A 243 35.03 27.15 -7.72
C GLU A 243 35.92 26.91 -6.50
N GLU A 244 35.45 27.35 -5.33
CA GLU A 244 35.89 26.83 -4.07
C GLU A 244 35.67 25.33 -4.22
N GLU A 245 36.74 24.63 -4.61
CA GLU A 245 36.89 23.21 -4.38
C GLU A 245 36.69 23.06 -2.88
N GLU A 246 35.42 22.92 -2.46
CA GLU A 246 35.05 22.54 -1.11
C GLU A 246 35.80 21.23 -0.90
N GLU A 247 36.93 21.30 -0.20
CA GLU A 247 37.69 20.14 0.22
C GLU A 247 36.69 19.24 0.95
N GLU A 248 36.20 18.22 0.23
CA GLU A 248 35.14 17.36 0.70
C GLU A 248 35.69 16.64 1.93
N GLN A 249 35.36 17.17 3.10
CA GLN A 249 35.94 16.74 4.35
C GLN A 249 35.65 15.25 4.52
N VAL A 250 36.68 14.43 4.33
CA VAL A 250 36.54 12.98 4.34
C VAL A 250 36.32 12.55 5.78
N LEU A 251 35.13 12.03 6.08
CA LEU A 251 34.82 11.46 7.39
C LEU A 251 35.87 10.42 7.75
N ASN A 252 36.36 10.47 8.99
CA ASN A 252 37.28 9.47 9.47
C ASN A 252 36.57 8.12 9.69
N ARG A 253 37.35 7.06 9.90
CA ARG A 253 36.80 5.71 10.03
C ARG A 253 35.82 5.57 11.19
N ALA A 254 36.06 6.23 12.31
CA ALA A 254 35.20 6.13 13.49
C ALA A 254 33.83 6.78 13.23
N GLU A 255 33.80 7.93 12.56
CA GLU A 255 32.56 8.63 12.18
C GLU A 255 31.72 7.80 11.20
N LEU A 256 32.37 7.20 10.21
CA LEU A 256 31.72 6.29 9.28
C LEU A 256 31.13 5.05 9.98
N ASP A 257 31.86 4.46 10.93
CA ASP A 257 31.36 3.34 11.73
C ASP A 257 30.13 3.74 12.56
N MET A 258 30.09 4.97 13.11
CA MET A 258 28.93 5.47 13.85
C MET A 258 27.69 5.63 12.95
N ILE A 259 27.85 6.18 11.76
CA ILE A 259 26.77 6.27 10.77
C ILE A 259 26.27 4.88 10.40
N TYR A 260 27.20 3.94 10.18
CA TYR A 260 26.88 2.56 9.82
C TYR A 260 26.07 1.82 10.90
N GLN A 261 26.40 2.05 12.18
CA GLN A 261 25.66 1.48 13.32
C GLN A 261 24.20 1.93 13.40
N TRP A 262 23.89 3.14 12.95
CA TRP A 262 22.51 3.62 12.82
C TRP A 262 21.86 3.11 11.53
N TRP A 263 22.60 3.12 10.43
CA TRP A 263 22.11 2.77 9.09
C TRP A 263 21.64 1.32 8.98
N LEU A 264 22.43 0.38 9.48
CA LEU A 264 22.13 -1.06 9.35
C LEU A 264 20.78 -1.45 9.96
N PRO A 265 20.48 -1.07 11.21
CA PRO A 265 19.17 -1.35 11.78
C PRO A 265 18.02 -0.65 11.05
N LEU A 266 18.19 0.59 10.58
CA LEU A 266 17.16 1.27 9.78
C LEU A 266 16.83 0.47 8.52
N CYS A 267 17.84 0.01 7.78
CA CYS A 267 17.64 -0.87 6.63
C CYS A 267 16.93 -2.19 6.98
N ARG A 268 17.22 -2.77 8.15
CA ARG A 268 16.52 -3.97 8.64
C ARG A 268 15.04 -3.70 8.88
N ASP A 269 14.71 -2.60 9.54
CA ASP A 269 13.33 -2.21 9.82
C ASP A 269 12.57 -1.94 8.50
N MET A 270 13.22 -1.29 7.54
CA MET A 270 12.67 -1.05 6.21
C MET A 270 12.46 -2.32 5.41
N ARG A 271 13.33 -3.32 5.52
CA ARG A 271 13.12 -4.65 4.90
C ARG A 271 11.90 -5.38 5.49
N VAL A 272 11.63 -5.23 6.79
CA VAL A 272 10.40 -5.77 7.39
C VAL A 272 9.18 -5.06 6.82
N LEU A 273 9.25 -3.74 6.61
CA LEU A 273 8.17 -2.98 5.98
C LEU A 273 7.97 -3.37 4.52
N GLU A 274 9.03 -3.61 3.75
CA GLU A 274 8.97 -4.13 2.38
C GLU A 274 8.14 -5.42 2.30
N PHE A 275 8.47 -6.38 3.17
CA PHE A 275 7.75 -7.65 3.23
C PHE A 275 6.27 -7.41 3.56
N LYS A 276 5.97 -6.58 4.56
CA LYS A 276 4.59 -6.26 4.95
C LYS A 276 3.81 -5.53 3.83
N LEU A 277 4.44 -4.58 3.13
CA LEU A 277 3.85 -3.88 1.99
C LEU A 277 3.56 -4.85 0.82
N SER A 278 4.47 -5.78 0.56
CA SER A 278 4.28 -6.80 -0.48
C SER A 278 3.11 -7.75 -0.16
N ALA A 279 2.92 -8.07 1.11
CA ALA A 279 1.86 -8.93 1.62
C ALA A 279 0.49 -8.23 1.72
N LEU A 280 0.45 -6.89 1.72
CA LEU A 280 -0.78 -6.11 1.74
C LEU A 280 -1.44 -6.13 0.35
N ARG A 281 -2.18 -7.20 0.07
CA ARG A 281 -3.06 -7.32 -1.10
C ARG A 281 -4.48 -7.61 -0.62
N LEU A 282 -5.47 -6.90 -1.14
CA LEU A 282 -6.85 -7.20 -0.80
C LEU A 282 -7.26 -8.56 -1.38
N PRO A 283 -7.96 -9.40 -0.60
CA PRO A 283 -8.51 -10.65 -1.11
C PRO A 283 -9.60 -10.40 -2.16
N SER A 284 -9.97 -11.44 -2.92
CA SER A 284 -11.13 -11.36 -3.82
C SER A 284 -12.44 -11.26 -3.04
N TRP A 285 -13.50 -10.82 -3.71
CA TRP A 285 -14.86 -10.81 -3.19
C TRP A 285 -15.28 -12.15 -2.56
N GLU A 286 -15.06 -13.25 -3.28
CA GLU A 286 -15.44 -14.60 -2.87
C GLU A 286 -14.68 -15.04 -1.62
N THR A 287 -13.41 -14.64 -1.53
CA THR A 287 -12.56 -14.94 -0.38
C THR A 287 -13.05 -14.20 0.87
N VAL A 288 -13.27 -12.89 0.77
CA VAL A 288 -13.68 -12.07 1.93
C VAL A 288 -15.09 -12.41 2.41
N THR A 289 -16.02 -12.68 1.50
CA THR A 289 -17.38 -13.10 1.84
C THR A 289 -17.40 -14.52 2.41
N GLY A 290 -16.63 -15.45 1.82
CA GLY A 290 -16.47 -16.80 2.34
C GLY A 290 -15.90 -16.84 3.76
N GLU A 291 -14.95 -15.96 4.09
CA GLU A 291 -14.44 -15.79 5.45
C GLU A 291 -15.55 -15.36 6.43
N ILE A 292 -16.38 -14.39 6.06
CA ILE A 292 -17.50 -13.94 6.89
C ILE A 292 -18.58 -15.02 7.02
N ASP A 293 -18.94 -15.69 5.93
CA ASP A 293 -19.91 -16.79 5.93
C ASP A 293 -19.46 -17.93 6.84
N GLN A 294 -18.16 -18.26 6.81
CA GLN A 294 -17.61 -19.28 7.69
C GLN A 294 -17.69 -18.86 9.16
N ILE A 295 -17.41 -17.60 9.48
CA ILE A 295 -17.60 -17.08 10.85
C ILE A 295 -19.08 -17.14 11.22
N MET A 296 -19.99 -16.73 10.34
CA MET A 296 -21.43 -16.74 10.58
C MET A 296 -21.96 -18.13 10.88
N ARG A 297 -21.57 -19.16 10.11
CA ARG A 297 -21.99 -20.56 10.32
C ARG A 297 -21.65 -21.09 11.71
N VAL A 298 -20.56 -20.61 12.30
CA VAL A 298 -20.08 -21.06 13.61
C VAL A 298 -20.60 -20.15 14.73
N ALA A 299 -20.67 -18.84 14.48
CA ALA A 299 -20.96 -17.83 15.48
C ALA A 299 -22.46 -17.56 15.66
N VAL A 300 -23.29 -17.75 14.63
CA VAL A 300 -24.71 -17.36 14.63
C VAL A 300 -25.60 -18.54 14.99
N ASP A 301 -26.62 -18.29 15.81
CA ASP A 301 -27.61 -19.30 16.14
C ASP A 301 -28.62 -19.47 15.00
N MET A 302 -28.40 -20.51 14.19
CA MET A 302 -29.27 -20.84 13.07
C MET A 302 -30.49 -21.69 13.48
N ASP A 303 -30.45 -22.29 14.67
CA ASP A 303 -31.45 -23.24 15.19
C ASP A 303 -32.60 -22.54 15.94
N GLY A 304 -33.02 -21.36 15.45
CA GLY A 304 -34.00 -20.47 16.09
C GLY A 304 -35.43 -21.01 16.25
N SER A 305 -35.63 -22.33 16.33
CA SER A 305 -36.91 -22.97 16.67
C SER A 305 -37.36 -22.73 18.13
N GLU A 306 -36.52 -22.16 18.99
CA GLU A 306 -36.88 -21.91 20.41
C GLU A 306 -37.50 -20.53 20.67
N TRP A 307 -37.57 -19.64 19.67
CA TRP A 307 -38.07 -18.26 19.86
C TRP A 307 -39.36 -17.92 19.08
N GLU A 308 -40.01 -18.87 18.40
CA GLU A 308 -41.35 -18.68 17.79
C GLU A 308 -42.50 -18.62 18.83
N GLY A 309 -42.20 -18.51 20.12
CA GLY A 309 -43.17 -18.57 21.22
C GLY A 309 -43.33 -17.30 22.05
N TRP A 310 -42.94 -16.11 21.57
CA TRP A 310 -43.13 -14.83 22.26
C TRP A 310 -43.78 -13.77 21.37
#